data_AF-A0A946JNF3-F1
#
_entry.id   AF-A0A946JNF3-F1
#
_cell.length_a   1.000
_cell.length_b   1.000
_cell.length_c   1.000
_cell.angle_alpha   90.00
_cell.angle_beta   90.00
_cell.angle_gamma   90.00
#
_symmetry.space_group_name_H-M   'P 1'
#
loop_
_entity.id
_entity.type
_entity.pdbx_description
1 polymer ?
#
loop_
_entity_poly.entity_id
_entity_poly.type
_entity_poly.pdbx_seq_one_letter_code
_entity_poly.pdbx_strand_id
1 'polypeptide(L)' 'GDIVTVDAINGSINVENIKVFDRKVNHPDLSNNSFGVGRELFDIFRNNAGPAKAGASVFNF' A
#
# COMPACT_ATOMS: atom_id res chain seq x y z
N GLY A 1 17.58 3.32 11.77
CA GLY A 1 16.29 3.02 11.11
C GLY A 1 15.21 3.00 12.15
N ASP A 2 13.95 2.93 11.75
CA ASP A 2 12.85 2.69 12.69
C ASP A 2 12.85 1.24 13.13
N ILE A 3 12.52 1.01 14.40
CA ILE A 3 12.38 -0.34 14.95
C ILE A 3 10.90 -0.73 14.82
N VAL A 4 10.66 -1.79 14.07
CA VAL A 4 9.33 -2.35 13.81
C VAL A 4 9.27 -3.75 14.41
N THR A 5 8.28 -4.01 15.25
CA THR A 5 8.03 -5.31 15.85
C THR A 5 6.88 -6.00 15.15
N VAL A 6 7.08 -7.25 14.74
CA VAL A 6 6.03 -8.12 14.24
C VAL A 6 5.76 -9.18 15.31
N ASP A 7 4.58 -9.14 15.89
CA ASP A 7 4.11 -10.14 16.86
C ASP A 7 3.05 -11.01 16.20
N ALA A 8 3.47 -12.17 15.72
CA ALA A 8 2.58 -13.12 15.07
C ALA A 8 1.63 -13.84 16.04
N ILE A 9 1.98 -13.92 17.33
CA ILE A 9 1.16 -14.59 18.34
C ILE A 9 -0.04 -13.71 18.69
N ASN A 10 0.19 -12.41 18.89
CA ASN A 10 -0.86 -11.44 19.18
C ASN A 10 -1.44 -10.79 17.91
N GLY A 11 -0.88 -11.06 16.73
CA GLY A 11 -1.38 -10.54 15.45
C GLY A 11 -1.18 -9.03 15.27
N SER A 12 -0.08 -8.48 15.76
CA SER A 12 0.18 -7.03 15.72
C SER A 12 1.49 -6.67 15.02
N ILE A 13 1.51 -5.46 14.44
CA ILE A 13 2.70 -4.83 13.88
C ILE A 13 2.80 -3.45 14.53
N ASN A 14 3.90 -3.19 15.22
CA ASN A 14 4.11 -1.96 15.98
C ASN A 14 5.41 -1.28 15.57
N VAL A 15 5.49 0.03 15.81
CA VAL A 15 6.72 0.82 15.68
C VAL A 15 7.03 1.45 17.03
N GLU A 16 8.29 1.33 17.48
CA GLU A 16 8.67 1.83 18.81
C GLU A 16 8.59 3.35 18.92
N ASN A 17 8.96 4.06 17.86
CA ASN A 17 8.94 5.51 17.83
C ASN A 17 7.76 6.03 17.01
N ILE A 18 6.70 6.46 17.70
CA ILE A 18 5.47 6.99 17.06
C ILE A 18 5.71 8.26 16.24
N LYS A 19 6.79 9.01 16.49
CA LYS A 19 7.13 10.20 15.70
C LYS A 19 7.46 9.88 14.23
N VAL A 20 7.55 8.60 13.86
CA VAL A 20 7.62 8.19 12.45
C VAL A 20 6.44 8.71 11.63
N PHE A 21 5.25 8.81 12.24
CA PHE A 21 4.03 9.23 11.55
C PHE A 21 3.96 10.74 11.28
N ASP A 22 4.80 11.54 11.94
CA ASP A 22 4.89 12.99 11.71
C ASP A 22 5.79 13.35 10.51
N ARG A 23 6.52 12.36 9.97
CA ARG A 23 7.47 12.59 8.89
C ARG A 23 6.73 12.79 7.57
N LYS A 24 7.27 13.67 6.72
CA LYS A 24 6.77 13.84 5.35
C LYS A 24 6.90 12.53 4.58
N VAL A 25 5.78 12.02 4.08
CA VAL A 25 5.75 10.88 3.17
C VAL A 25 6.18 11.33 1.79
N ASN A 26 7.25 10.74 1.27
CA ASN A 26 7.66 10.91 -0.12
C ASN A 26 7.27 9.65 -0.90
N HIS A 27 6.23 9.76 -1.73
CA HIS A 27 5.83 8.66 -2.58
C HIS A 27 6.84 8.50 -3.73
N PRO A 28 7.29 7.26 -4.04
CA PRO A 28 8.12 7.02 -5.20
C PRO A 28 7.36 7.37 -6.48
N ASP A 29 8.07 7.80 -7.53
CA ASP A 29 7.50 7.93 -8.86
C ASP A 29 7.24 6.54 -9.44
N LEU A 30 5.96 6.24 -9.69
CA LEU A 30 5.49 4.97 -10.22
C LEU A 30 5.02 5.07 -11.68
N SER A 31 5.26 6.20 -12.36
CA SER A 31 4.81 6.45 -13.74
C SER A 31 5.24 5.36 -14.73
N ASN A 32 6.44 4.79 -14.54
CA ASN A 32 6.97 3.69 -15.34
C ASN A 32 6.17 2.37 -15.20
N ASN A 33 5.37 2.23 -14.14
CA ASN A 33 4.53 1.04 -13.93
C ASN A 33 3.18 1.14 -14.66
N SER A 34 2.86 2.28 -15.27
CA SER A 34 1.57 2.48 -15.94
C SER A 34 1.52 1.89 -17.34
N PHE A 35 2.68 1.73 -18.00
CA PHE A 35 2.77 1.35 -19.42
C PHE A 35 3.68 0.13 -19.66
N GLY A 36 3.54 -0.44 -20.86
CA GLY A 36 4.37 -1.54 -21.36
C GLY A 36 3.78 -2.90 -21.00
N VAL A 37 4.04 -3.89 -21.85
CA VAL A 37 3.53 -5.27 -21.74
C VAL A 37 2.01 -5.37 -21.50
N GLY A 38 1.24 -4.38 -21.96
CA GLY A 38 -0.22 -4.33 -21.80
C GLY A 38 -0.71 -3.79 -20.46
N ARG A 39 0.16 -3.21 -19.62
CA ARG A 39 -0.24 -2.62 -18.33
C ARG A 39 -1.22 -1.45 -18.46
N GLU A 40 -1.14 -0.73 -19.56
CA GLU A 40 -2.04 0.37 -19.90
C GLU A 40 -3.51 -0.08 -19.95
N LEU A 41 -3.78 -1.34 -20.31
CA LEU A 41 -5.13 -1.91 -20.33
C LEU A 41 -5.73 -2.06 -18.92
N PHE A 42 -4.90 -2.04 -17.88
CA PHE A 42 -5.29 -2.24 -16.49
C PHE A 42 -5.34 -0.94 -15.68
N ASP A 43 -5.13 0.22 -16.31
CA ASP A 43 -4.99 1.48 -15.58
C ASP A 43 -6.24 1.84 -14.77
N ILE A 44 -7.41 1.69 -15.38
CA ILE A 44 -8.71 1.91 -14.72
C ILE A 44 -8.88 0.95 -13.54
N PHE A 45 -8.51 -0.33 -13.67
CA PHE A 45 -8.65 -1.28 -12.58
C PHE A 45 -7.73 -0.94 -11.40
N ARG A 46 -6.48 -0.54 -11.66
CA ARG A 46 -5.54 -0.15 -10.60
C ARG A 46 -6.00 1.11 -9.86
N ASN A 47 -6.56 2.08 -10.58
CA ASN A 47 -7.07 3.31 -9.98
C ASN A 47 -8.33 3.10 -9.15
N ASN A 48 -9.06 2.00 -9.36
CA ASN A 48 -10.32 1.70 -8.66
C ASN A 48 -10.23 0.51 -7.69
N ALA A 49 -9.07 -0.11 -7.53
CA ALA A 49 -8.90 -1.25 -6.64
C ALA A 49 -9.08 -0.82 -5.17
N GLY A 50 -10.02 -1.47 -4.47
CA GLY A 50 -10.27 -1.24 -3.06
C GLY A 50 -9.19 -1.82 -2.13
N PRO A 51 -9.34 -1.64 -0.80
CA PRO A 51 -8.40 -2.19 0.18
C PRO A 51 -8.32 -3.72 0.10
N ALA A 52 -7.13 -4.28 0.33
CA ALA A 52 -6.93 -5.73 0.38
C ALA A 52 -7.79 -6.42 1.44
N LYS A 53 -8.08 -5.75 2.57
CA LYS A 53 -9.00 -6.24 3.60
C LYS A 53 -10.43 -6.47 3.07
N ALA A 54 -10.82 -5.75 2.02
CA ALA A 54 -12.09 -5.91 1.31
C ALA A 54 -11.95 -6.74 0.01
N GLY A 55 -10.85 -7.49 -0.15
CA GLY A 55 -10.63 -8.37 -1.30
C GLY A 55 -10.07 -7.68 -2.56
N ALA A 56 -9.61 -6.42 -2.47
CA ALA A 56 -9.09 -5.66 -3.61
C ALA A 56 -10.04 -5.56 -4.81
N SER A 57 -11.35 -5.61 -4.53
CA SER A 57 -12.42 -5.48 -5.54
C SER A 57 -12.48 -4.06 -6.09
N VAL A 58 -12.90 -3.93 -7.36
CA VAL A 58 -13.28 -2.64 -7.97
C VAL A 58 -14.74 -2.26 -7.66
N PHE A 59 -15.50 -3.18 -7.08
CA PHE A 59 -16.87 -2.96 -6.63
C PHE A 59 -16.88 -2.70 -5.13
N ASN A 60 -17.63 -1.67 -4.71
CA ASN A 60 -17.92 -1.41 -3.31
C ASN A 60 -19.18 -2.20 -2.91
N PHE A 61 -19.05 -3.09 -1.91
CA PHE A 61 -20.14 -3.84 -1.30
C PHE A 61 -20.43 -3.31 0.10
#